data_AF-A0A2V9Q1D7-F1
#
_entry.id   AF-A0A2V9Q1D7-F1
#
_cell.length_a   1.000
_cell.length_b   1.000
_cell.length_c   1.000
_cell.angle_alpha   90.00
_cell.angle_beta   90.00
_cell.angle_gamma   90.00
#
_symmetry.space_group_name_H-M   'P 1'
#
loop_
_entity.id
_entity.type
_entity.pdbx_description
1 polymer ?
#
loop_
_entity_poly.entity_id
_entity_poly.type
_entity_poly.pdbx_seq_one_letter_code
_entity_poly.pdbx_strand_id
1 'polypeptide(L)'
;MPAHQQNRGAEFVTLLAKALQKAGWHIEQQPVSADGGADIMARQGKKIYVFELKASSEARKDRAIPLISQAILEAQRVAAHLSGRAIPVAVLASAHVSDSLAEDVKDFALRNAPDVGVGVIDTGGFRRFTGHGLEVLNADRSHVIETRRKEVSPGNLFSDLNQWMLKILLSQSIPDSLLSAPRGHYENASQLAEAAGVSTMSGFRLGRQLSEEGFLEERGGLRLVRTEELLEQWLRASHYRVQETPARWILSGEKNSFYPALRSYESRRISRLSDPKSVGRVPPRLCLGLFAAAEVLGFKFVHGIQPHLYIERIDQEALRELGLSLETAGREADVFVRVPKYPEAVFRAAVERDGVPTSDILQVWLDVSNHPARGKAQANLLRKRVFSQVLDKAHA
;
A
#
# COMPACT_ATOMS: atom_id res chain seq x y z
N MET A 1 21.98 -23.71 -7.23
CA MET A 1 20.98 -22.63 -7.11
C MET A 1 19.83 -23.13 -6.24
N PRO A 2 19.30 -22.34 -5.29
CA PRO A 2 18.19 -22.77 -4.45
C PRO A 2 16.94 -23.07 -5.33
N ALA A 3 16.20 -24.14 -5.00
CA ALA A 3 15.07 -24.65 -5.79
C ALA A 3 13.98 -23.59 -6.10
N HIS A 4 13.86 -22.54 -5.29
CA HIS A 4 12.95 -21.41 -5.53
C HIS A 4 13.34 -20.51 -6.73
N GLN A 5 14.63 -20.41 -7.08
CA GLN A 5 15.08 -19.64 -8.25
C GLN A 5 14.81 -20.38 -9.56
N GLN A 6 14.94 -21.70 -9.58
CA GLN A 6 14.65 -22.53 -10.77
C GLN A 6 13.17 -22.46 -11.16
N ASN A 7 12.26 -22.45 -10.19
CA ASN A 7 10.82 -22.40 -10.47
C ASN A 7 10.38 -21.04 -11.06
N ARG A 8 11.00 -19.92 -10.65
CA ARG A 8 10.68 -18.59 -11.20
C ARG A 8 11.17 -18.38 -12.63
N GLY A 9 12.34 -18.92 -12.99
CA GLY A 9 12.85 -18.85 -14.36
C GLY A 9 11.87 -19.46 -15.36
N ALA A 10 11.32 -20.64 -15.03
CA ALA A 10 10.34 -21.33 -15.86
C ALA A 10 9.03 -20.53 -16.08
N GLU A 11 8.56 -19.80 -15.07
CA GLU A 11 7.39 -18.91 -15.19
C GLU A 11 7.64 -17.80 -16.21
N PHE A 12 8.82 -17.17 -16.18
CA PHE A 12 9.18 -16.10 -17.11
C PHE A 12 9.43 -16.60 -18.53
N VAL A 13 10.02 -17.78 -18.70
CA VAL A 13 10.12 -18.45 -20.00
C VAL A 13 8.72 -18.68 -20.58
N THR A 14 7.76 -19.12 -19.76
CA THR A 14 6.36 -19.28 -20.20
C THR A 14 5.73 -17.95 -20.62
N LEU A 15 5.97 -16.86 -19.88
CA LEU A 15 5.48 -15.52 -20.22
C LEU A 15 6.05 -15.03 -21.56
N LEU A 16 7.36 -15.22 -21.77
CA LEU A 16 8.03 -14.85 -23.01
C LEU A 16 7.51 -15.67 -24.20
N ALA A 17 7.36 -16.99 -24.04
CA ALA A 17 6.81 -17.86 -25.07
C ALA A 17 5.40 -17.43 -25.51
N LYS A 18 4.52 -17.09 -24.55
CA LYS A 18 3.17 -16.57 -24.86
C LYS A 18 3.21 -15.24 -25.62
N ALA A 19 4.13 -14.34 -25.26
CA ALA A 19 4.29 -13.07 -25.95
C ALA A 19 4.73 -13.26 -27.41
N LEU A 20 5.68 -14.16 -27.64
CA LEU A 20 6.16 -14.53 -28.98
C LEU A 20 5.04 -15.14 -29.83
N GLN A 21 4.29 -16.10 -29.27
CA GLN A 21 3.15 -16.73 -29.96
C GLN A 21 2.07 -15.71 -30.32
N LYS A 22 1.72 -14.80 -29.41
CA LYS A 22 0.73 -13.74 -29.65
C LYS A 22 1.17 -12.79 -30.77
N ALA A 23 2.48 -12.57 -30.91
CA ALA A 23 3.06 -11.80 -32.00
C ALA A 23 3.21 -12.61 -33.31
N GLY A 24 2.75 -13.87 -33.36
CA GLY A 24 2.79 -14.72 -34.55
C GLY A 24 4.12 -15.43 -34.79
N TRP A 25 4.99 -15.53 -33.79
CA TRP A 25 6.29 -16.19 -33.91
C TRP A 25 6.16 -17.70 -33.73
N HIS A 26 6.96 -18.47 -34.47
CA HIS A 26 6.98 -19.92 -34.36
C HIS A 26 8.08 -20.36 -33.38
N ILE A 27 7.73 -21.08 -32.33
CA ILE A 27 8.69 -21.56 -31.32
C ILE A 27 9.18 -22.95 -31.72
N GLU A 28 10.49 -23.14 -31.86
CA GLU A 28 11.09 -24.36 -32.44
C GLU A 28 11.55 -25.36 -31.39
N GLN A 29 12.10 -24.88 -30.27
CA GLN A 29 12.51 -25.72 -29.14
C GLN A 29 12.36 -24.97 -27.81
N GLN A 30 11.87 -25.67 -26.79
CA GLN A 30 12.12 -25.38 -25.37
C GLN A 30 13.03 -26.51 -24.86
N PRO A 31 14.34 -26.32 -24.65
CA PRO A 31 15.18 -27.40 -24.17
C PRO A 31 14.92 -27.66 -22.69
N VAL A 32 14.70 -28.93 -22.38
CA VAL A 32 14.72 -29.49 -21.04
C VAL A 32 16.19 -29.74 -20.66
N SER A 33 16.70 -28.93 -19.72
CA SER A 33 17.81 -29.23 -18.79
C SER A 33 19.27 -29.34 -19.27
N ALA A 34 20.12 -28.87 -18.34
CA ALA A 34 21.49 -29.26 -17.96
C ALA A 34 22.69 -28.94 -18.87
N ASP A 35 22.56 -28.77 -20.18
CA ASP A 35 23.73 -28.66 -21.08
C ASP A 35 23.79 -27.37 -21.92
N GLY A 36 23.49 -26.23 -21.31
CA GLY A 36 23.83 -24.90 -21.87
C GLY A 36 23.17 -24.53 -23.21
N GLY A 37 21.98 -25.07 -23.48
CA GLY A 37 21.13 -24.64 -24.60
C GLY A 37 20.27 -23.42 -24.24
N ALA A 38 19.86 -22.67 -25.26
CA ALA A 38 19.04 -21.46 -25.07
C ALA A 38 17.67 -21.71 -24.47
N ASP A 39 17.23 -20.83 -23.59
CA ASP A 39 15.92 -20.92 -22.94
C ASP A 39 14.75 -20.99 -23.94
N ILE A 40 14.79 -20.21 -25.03
CA ILE A 40 13.81 -20.27 -26.14
C ILE A 40 14.51 -20.05 -27.48
N MET A 41 14.16 -20.88 -28.48
CA MET A 41 14.42 -20.58 -29.89
C MET A 41 13.11 -20.30 -30.64
N ALA A 42 13.05 -19.19 -31.36
CA ALA A 42 11.87 -18.80 -32.14
C ALA A 42 12.24 -18.28 -33.52
N ARG A 43 11.34 -18.50 -34.49
CA ARG A 43 11.49 -18.05 -35.88
C ARG A 43 10.45 -16.98 -36.21
N GLN A 44 10.93 -15.93 -36.86
CA GLN A 44 10.11 -14.91 -37.48
C GLN A 44 10.53 -14.78 -38.96
N GLY A 45 9.68 -15.26 -39.87
CA GLY A 45 10.03 -15.37 -41.28
C GLY A 45 11.26 -16.26 -41.50
N LYS A 46 12.35 -15.69 -42.05
CA LYS A 46 13.62 -16.39 -42.30
C LYS A 46 14.65 -16.24 -41.17
N LYS A 47 14.35 -15.46 -40.13
CA LYS A 47 15.27 -15.17 -39.02
C LYS A 47 15.01 -16.14 -37.88
N ILE A 48 16.09 -16.64 -37.29
CA ILE A 48 16.08 -17.47 -36.07
C ILE A 48 16.57 -16.60 -34.93
N TYR A 49 15.84 -16.57 -33.83
CA TYR A 49 16.16 -15.82 -32.63
C TYR A 49 16.41 -16.79 -31.48
N VAL A 50 17.47 -16.51 -30.73
CA VAL A 50 17.97 -17.33 -29.62
C VAL A 50 17.87 -16.51 -28.35
N PHE A 51 16.90 -16.83 -27.50
CA PHE A 51 16.62 -16.09 -26.28
C PHE A 51 17.28 -16.76 -25.08
N GLU A 52 18.07 -15.99 -24.33
CA GLU A 52 18.53 -16.34 -22.99
C GLU A 52 17.91 -15.42 -21.96
N LEU A 53 17.36 -16.01 -20.90
CA LEU A 53 16.61 -15.30 -19.88
C LEU A 53 17.29 -15.42 -18.52
N LYS A 54 17.51 -14.28 -17.87
CA LYS A 54 17.98 -14.23 -16.48
C LYS A 54 16.95 -13.59 -15.60
N ALA A 55 16.46 -14.36 -14.62
CA ALA A 55 15.51 -13.88 -13.64
C ALA A 55 16.23 -13.24 -12.44
N SER A 56 15.87 -12.00 -12.11
CA SER A 56 16.27 -11.32 -10.88
C SER A 56 15.14 -11.32 -9.87
N SER A 57 15.45 -11.66 -8.62
CA SER A 57 14.54 -11.45 -7.48
C SER A 57 14.40 -9.99 -7.07
N GLU A 58 15.34 -9.13 -7.49
CA GLU A 58 15.41 -7.71 -7.14
C GLU A 58 15.64 -6.86 -8.39
N ALA A 59 14.74 -5.90 -8.65
CA ALA A 59 14.81 -5.00 -9.80
C ALA A 59 15.72 -3.80 -9.51
N ARG A 60 16.98 -4.06 -9.16
CA ARG A 60 17.99 -3.03 -8.91
C ARG A 60 19.08 -3.06 -9.99
N LYS A 61 19.55 -1.88 -10.39
CA LYS A 61 20.57 -1.71 -11.44
C LYS A 61 21.84 -2.52 -11.18
N ASP A 62 22.35 -2.52 -9.95
CA ASP A 62 23.57 -3.24 -9.54
C ASP A 62 23.46 -4.76 -9.66
N ARG A 63 22.24 -5.30 -9.72
CA ARG A 63 21.96 -6.74 -9.93
C ARG A 63 21.55 -7.04 -11.37
N ALA A 64 20.80 -6.14 -11.99
CA ALA A 64 20.32 -6.27 -13.36
C ALA A 64 21.45 -6.27 -14.39
N ILE A 65 22.41 -5.35 -14.27
CA ILE A 65 23.50 -5.21 -15.26
C ILE A 65 24.40 -6.46 -15.34
N PRO A 66 24.86 -7.05 -14.21
CA PRO A 66 25.58 -8.32 -14.28
C PRO A 66 24.77 -9.46 -14.92
N LEU A 67 23.47 -9.57 -14.60
CA LEU A 67 22.61 -10.62 -15.14
C LEU A 67 22.38 -10.47 -16.64
N ILE A 68 22.12 -9.26 -17.13
CA ILE A 68 21.97 -9.05 -18.57
C ILE A 68 23.29 -9.25 -19.29
N SER A 69 24.43 -8.87 -18.70
CA SER A 69 25.76 -9.16 -19.28
C SER A 69 25.97 -10.65 -19.45
N GLN A 70 25.59 -11.45 -18.45
CA GLN A 70 25.63 -12.90 -18.53
C GLN A 70 24.70 -13.45 -19.62
N ALA A 71 23.45 -12.97 -19.68
CA ALA A 71 22.48 -13.36 -20.70
C ALA A 71 22.98 -13.06 -22.13
N ILE A 72 23.62 -11.91 -22.32
CA ILE A 72 24.25 -11.52 -23.60
C ILE A 72 25.31 -12.54 -24.02
N LEU A 73 26.24 -12.86 -23.14
CA LEU A 73 27.33 -13.78 -23.44
C LEU A 73 26.83 -15.20 -23.75
N GLU A 74 25.84 -15.67 -23.00
CA GLU A 74 25.24 -16.99 -23.23
C GLU A 74 24.44 -17.02 -24.54
N ALA A 75 23.65 -15.98 -24.84
CA ALA A 75 22.87 -15.92 -26.08
C ALA A 75 23.79 -15.90 -27.31
N GLN A 76 24.88 -15.12 -27.25
CA GLN A 76 25.89 -15.08 -28.30
C GLN A 76 26.58 -16.43 -28.49
N ARG A 77 26.96 -17.08 -27.38
CA ARG A 77 27.56 -18.42 -27.43
C ARG A 77 26.63 -19.40 -28.15
N VAL A 78 25.35 -19.46 -27.79
CA VAL A 78 24.42 -20.40 -28.42
C VAL A 78 24.19 -20.03 -29.89
N ALA A 79 23.99 -18.75 -30.20
CA ALA A 79 23.81 -18.29 -31.58
C ALA A 79 25.01 -18.64 -32.49
N ALA A 80 26.24 -18.56 -31.97
CA ALA A 80 27.46 -18.90 -32.71
C ALA A 80 27.56 -20.40 -33.09
N HIS A 81 26.93 -21.30 -32.33
CA HIS A 81 26.93 -22.73 -32.62
C HIS A 81 25.85 -23.15 -33.62
N LEU A 82 24.90 -22.26 -33.96
CA LEU A 82 23.85 -22.54 -34.94
C LEU A 82 24.34 -22.18 -36.34
N SER A 83 24.21 -23.10 -37.28
CA SER A 83 24.55 -22.89 -38.68
C SER A 83 23.54 -21.92 -39.34
N GLY A 84 23.84 -20.63 -39.36
CA GLY A 84 23.00 -19.59 -39.98
C GLY A 84 23.11 -18.21 -39.32
N ARG A 85 22.33 -17.24 -39.80
CA ARG A 85 22.22 -15.89 -39.19
C ARG A 85 21.26 -15.93 -37.98
N ALA A 86 21.63 -16.68 -36.94
CA ALA A 86 20.91 -16.69 -35.68
C ALA A 86 21.14 -15.37 -34.93
N ILE A 87 20.06 -14.78 -34.41
CA ILE A 87 20.09 -13.49 -33.72
C ILE A 87 20.06 -13.76 -32.21
N PRO A 88 21.15 -13.46 -31.47
CA PRO A 88 21.16 -13.60 -30.03
C PRO A 88 20.26 -12.55 -29.39
N VAL A 89 19.48 -12.96 -28.39
CA VAL A 89 18.59 -12.10 -27.62
C VAL A 89 18.77 -12.36 -26.14
N ALA A 90 19.11 -11.32 -25.39
CA ALA A 90 19.25 -11.37 -23.93
C ALA A 90 18.01 -10.77 -23.26
N VAL A 91 17.43 -11.47 -22.30
CA VAL A 91 16.22 -11.04 -21.59
C VAL A 91 16.45 -11.01 -20.09
N LEU A 92 16.25 -9.83 -19.49
CA LEU A 92 16.15 -9.72 -18.04
C LEU A 92 14.68 -9.85 -17.61
N ALA A 93 14.42 -10.72 -16.66
CA ALA A 93 13.10 -10.88 -16.09
C ALA A 93 13.10 -10.54 -14.60
N SER A 94 12.07 -9.84 -14.12
CA SER A 94 11.84 -9.66 -12.70
C SER A 94 10.35 -9.60 -12.38
N ALA A 95 9.98 -9.70 -11.10
CA ALA A 95 8.58 -9.59 -10.71
C ALA A 95 7.98 -8.25 -11.18
N HIS A 96 8.77 -7.18 -11.07
CA HIS A 96 8.44 -5.83 -11.51
C HIS A 96 9.71 -5.17 -12.09
N VAL A 97 9.61 -4.42 -13.18
CA VAL A 97 10.74 -3.70 -13.79
C VAL A 97 10.36 -2.24 -14.02
N SER A 98 11.01 -1.29 -13.34
CA SER A 98 10.73 0.14 -13.58
C SER A 98 11.16 0.58 -14.99
N ASP A 99 10.53 1.63 -15.53
CA ASP A 99 10.91 2.20 -16.82
C ASP A 99 12.38 2.66 -16.84
N SER A 100 12.85 3.26 -15.73
CA SER A 100 14.25 3.67 -15.59
C SER A 100 15.22 2.50 -15.66
N LEU A 101 14.86 1.36 -15.06
CA LEU A 101 15.70 0.16 -15.14
C LEU A 101 15.70 -0.42 -16.56
N ALA A 102 14.55 -0.38 -17.24
CA ALA A 102 14.42 -0.82 -18.63
C ALA A 102 15.34 0.01 -19.56
N GLU A 103 15.32 1.34 -19.41
CA GLU A 103 16.20 2.23 -20.17
C GLU A 103 17.67 2.01 -19.81
N ASP A 104 18.01 1.84 -18.52
CA ASP A 104 19.38 1.54 -18.10
C ASP A 104 19.94 0.25 -18.73
N VAL A 105 19.11 -0.80 -18.80
CA VAL A 105 19.47 -2.09 -19.43
C VAL A 105 19.65 -1.92 -20.94
N LYS A 106 18.75 -1.17 -21.58
CA LYS A 106 18.84 -0.83 -23.00
C LYS A 106 20.12 -0.04 -23.31
N ASP A 107 20.40 1.02 -22.58
CA ASP A 107 21.58 1.87 -22.79
C ASP A 107 22.88 1.11 -22.52
N PHE A 108 22.86 0.16 -21.58
CA PHE A 108 23.99 -0.73 -21.38
C PHE A 108 24.21 -1.64 -22.59
N ALA A 109 23.16 -2.32 -23.07
CA ALA A 109 23.27 -3.25 -24.19
C ALA A 109 23.68 -2.54 -25.49
N LEU A 110 23.09 -1.38 -25.80
CA LEU A 110 23.44 -0.60 -26.99
C LEU A 110 24.91 -0.19 -27.03
N ARG A 111 25.52 0.08 -25.86
CA ARG A 111 26.94 0.46 -25.77
C ARG A 111 27.90 -0.73 -25.83
N ASN A 112 27.51 -1.89 -25.29
CA ASN A 112 28.43 -3.00 -25.06
C ASN A 112 28.21 -4.20 -25.98
N ALA A 113 27.01 -4.36 -26.53
CA ALA A 113 26.63 -5.49 -27.37
C ALA A 113 25.58 -5.07 -28.43
N PRO A 114 25.91 -4.16 -29.36
CA PRO A 114 24.96 -3.61 -30.33
C PRO A 114 24.36 -4.65 -31.29
N ASP A 115 25.06 -5.78 -31.48
CA ASP A 115 24.61 -6.88 -32.34
C ASP A 115 23.65 -7.85 -31.64
N VAL A 116 23.34 -7.63 -30.36
CA VAL A 116 22.48 -8.50 -29.54
C VAL A 116 21.14 -7.80 -29.29
N GLY A 117 20.03 -8.50 -29.55
CA GLY A 117 18.72 -8.01 -29.14
C GLY A 117 18.62 -8.03 -27.62
N VAL A 118 18.04 -7.00 -27.01
CA VAL A 118 17.85 -6.99 -25.55
C VAL A 118 16.39 -6.76 -25.19
N GLY A 119 15.95 -7.43 -24.13
CA GLY A 119 14.60 -7.32 -23.60
C GLY A 119 14.58 -7.24 -22.08
N VAL A 120 13.56 -6.56 -21.56
CA VAL A 120 13.13 -6.69 -20.17
C VAL A 120 11.66 -7.05 -20.13
N ILE A 121 11.30 -7.96 -19.23
CA ILE A 121 9.92 -8.39 -19.00
C ILE A 121 9.58 -8.44 -17.51
N ASP A 122 8.33 -8.17 -17.17
CA ASP A 122 7.81 -8.38 -15.83
C ASP A 122 6.51 -9.19 -15.77
N THR A 123 6.10 -9.56 -14.56
CA THR A 123 4.87 -10.35 -14.34
C THR A 123 3.58 -9.56 -14.56
N GLY A 124 3.65 -8.23 -14.59
CA GLY A 124 2.53 -7.33 -14.90
C GLY A 124 2.31 -7.11 -16.40
N GLY A 125 3.04 -7.85 -17.25
CA GLY A 125 2.94 -7.77 -18.70
C GLY A 125 3.74 -6.62 -19.31
N PHE A 126 4.52 -5.88 -18.50
CA PHE A 126 5.46 -4.90 -19.04
C PHE A 126 6.51 -5.60 -19.88
N ARG A 127 6.73 -5.09 -21.09
CA ARG A 127 7.76 -5.58 -22.00
C ARG A 127 8.41 -4.43 -22.75
N ARG A 128 9.73 -4.35 -22.70
CA ARG A 128 10.55 -3.45 -23.51
C ARG A 128 11.69 -4.24 -24.14
N PHE A 129 11.71 -4.26 -25.45
CA PHE A 129 12.67 -4.90 -26.30
C PHE A 129 13.20 -3.89 -27.31
N THR A 130 14.47 -4.07 -27.67
CA THR A 130 15.14 -3.24 -28.67
C THR A 130 16.11 -4.09 -29.48
N GLY A 131 16.29 -3.72 -30.74
CA GLY A 131 17.17 -4.37 -31.68
C GLY A 131 16.47 -5.46 -32.49
N HIS A 132 16.92 -5.61 -33.75
CA HIS A 132 16.55 -6.72 -34.63
C HIS A 132 15.04 -6.91 -34.90
N GLY A 133 14.23 -5.86 -34.71
CA GLY A 133 12.78 -5.90 -34.93
C GLY A 133 11.98 -6.45 -33.75
N LEU A 134 12.61 -6.63 -32.59
CA LEU A 134 11.96 -7.12 -31.37
C LEU A 134 10.98 -6.10 -30.77
N GLU A 135 11.00 -4.85 -31.22
CA GLU A 135 10.14 -3.76 -30.74
C GLU A 135 8.65 -4.09 -30.91
N VAL A 136 8.30 -4.98 -31.84
CA VAL A 136 6.93 -5.50 -32.01
C VAL A 136 6.40 -6.24 -30.77
N LEU A 137 7.29 -6.71 -29.89
CA LEU A 137 6.95 -7.40 -28.64
C LEU A 137 6.67 -6.43 -27.48
N ASN A 138 6.93 -5.12 -27.69
CA ASN A 138 6.78 -4.10 -26.67
C ASN A 138 5.32 -3.98 -26.24
N ALA A 139 5.12 -3.89 -24.94
CA ALA A 139 3.82 -3.67 -24.35
C ALA A 139 3.96 -2.90 -23.05
N ASP A 140 3.06 -1.95 -22.85
CA ASP A 140 2.84 -1.40 -21.52
C ASP A 140 2.22 -2.45 -20.62
N ARG A 141 2.31 -2.21 -19.31
CA ARG A 141 1.59 -3.03 -18.33
C ARG A 141 0.13 -3.07 -18.75
N SER A 142 -0.36 -4.28 -18.96
CA SER A 142 -1.77 -4.44 -19.26
C SER A 142 -2.52 -4.14 -17.97
N HIS A 143 -3.22 -3.01 -17.93
CA HIS A 143 -4.23 -2.71 -16.90
C HIS A 143 -5.43 -3.70 -16.95
N VAL A 144 -5.36 -4.72 -17.81
CA VAL A 144 -6.35 -5.78 -17.91
C VAL A 144 -6.18 -6.71 -16.72
N ILE A 145 -7.13 -6.58 -15.82
CA ILE A 145 -7.48 -7.44 -14.70
C ILE A 145 -7.58 -8.89 -15.19
N GLU A 146 -6.47 -9.61 -15.29
CA GLU A 146 -6.50 -11.07 -15.21
C GLU A 146 -6.29 -11.44 -13.74
N THR A 147 -7.42 -11.65 -13.08
CA THR A 147 -7.57 -12.25 -11.76
C THR A 147 -6.87 -13.61 -11.68
N ARG A 148 -5.56 -13.61 -11.47
CA ARG A 148 -4.97 -14.51 -10.49
C ARG A 148 -4.63 -13.68 -9.27
N ARG A 149 -5.63 -13.54 -8.40
CA ARG A 149 -5.40 -13.17 -7.00
C ARG A 149 -4.33 -14.12 -6.46
N LYS A 150 -3.08 -13.67 -6.40
CA LYS A 150 -2.25 -14.07 -5.27
C LYS A 150 -3.01 -13.51 -4.09
N GLU A 151 -3.58 -14.38 -3.26
CA GLU A 151 -4.00 -14.00 -1.93
C GLU A 151 -2.73 -13.59 -1.16
N VAL A 152 -2.29 -12.35 -1.39
CA VAL A 152 -1.51 -11.65 -0.39
C VAL A 152 -2.49 -11.42 0.74
N SER A 153 -2.19 -11.99 1.90
CA SER A 153 -3.04 -11.83 3.08
C SER A 153 -3.33 -10.34 3.28
N PRO A 154 -4.62 -9.91 3.28
CA PRO A 154 -5.03 -8.53 3.52
C PRO A 154 -4.45 -7.94 4.83
N GLY A 155 -3.97 -8.80 5.74
CA GLY A 155 -3.45 -8.43 7.04
C GLY A 155 -2.13 -7.63 7.03
N ASN A 156 -1.36 -7.59 5.93
CA ASN A 156 -0.10 -6.83 5.92
C ASN A 156 -0.27 -5.38 5.43
N LEU A 157 -1.05 -5.16 4.36
CA LEU A 157 -1.21 -3.82 3.78
C LEU A 157 -1.90 -2.85 4.75
N PHE A 158 -2.84 -3.35 5.54
CA PHE A 158 -3.57 -2.57 6.55
C PHE A 158 -3.10 -2.88 7.98
N SER A 159 -1.80 -3.06 8.18
CA SER A 159 -1.20 -3.04 9.53
C SER A 159 -1.28 -1.63 10.14
N ASP A 160 -1.05 -1.49 11.45
CA ASP A 160 -1.20 -0.21 12.16
C ASP A 160 -0.40 0.93 11.52
N LEU A 161 0.92 0.74 11.39
CA LEU A 161 1.80 1.74 10.79
C LEU A 161 1.54 1.94 9.30
N ASN A 162 1.09 0.91 8.58
CA ASN A 162 0.76 1.06 7.17
C ASN A 162 -0.51 1.89 6.99
N GLN A 163 -1.53 1.68 7.82
CA GLN A 163 -2.72 2.52 7.84
C GLN A 163 -2.35 3.98 8.17
N TRP A 164 -1.45 4.21 9.12
CA TRP A 164 -0.93 5.55 9.40
C TRP A 164 -0.26 6.19 8.16
N MET A 165 0.67 5.48 7.50
CA MET A 165 1.32 5.97 6.28
C MET A 165 0.33 6.20 5.13
N LEU A 166 -0.69 5.36 4.98
CA LEU A 166 -1.78 5.56 4.02
C LEU A 166 -2.56 6.84 4.30
N LYS A 167 -2.84 7.15 5.58
CA LYS A 167 -3.48 8.41 5.97
C LYS A 167 -2.61 9.61 5.60
N ILE A 168 -1.28 9.54 5.73
CA ILE A 168 -0.38 10.62 5.29
C ILE A 168 -0.46 10.86 3.77
N LEU A 169 -0.51 9.78 2.97
CA LEU A 169 -0.67 9.91 1.52
C LEU A 169 -2.06 10.48 1.16
N LEU A 170 -3.12 10.06 1.84
CA LEU A 170 -4.48 10.58 1.64
C LEU A 170 -4.66 12.01 2.16
N SER A 171 -3.85 12.46 3.12
CA SER A 171 -3.94 13.79 3.69
C SER A 171 -3.72 14.86 2.64
N GLN A 172 -2.95 14.60 1.58
CA GLN A 172 -2.75 15.57 0.49
C GLN A 172 -4.08 16.00 -0.17
N SER A 173 -5.10 15.14 -0.13
CA SER A 173 -6.44 15.41 -0.68
C SER A 173 -7.52 15.68 0.37
N ILE A 174 -7.24 15.43 1.65
CA ILE A 174 -8.21 15.61 2.76
C ILE A 174 -7.80 16.82 3.61
N PRO A 175 -8.69 17.79 3.90
CA PRO A 175 -8.36 18.96 4.71
C PRO A 175 -7.85 18.63 6.13
N ASP A 176 -6.95 19.44 6.68
CA ASP A 176 -6.35 19.22 8.02
C ASP A 176 -7.38 19.10 9.13
N SER A 177 -8.47 19.86 8.97
CA SER A 177 -9.58 19.84 9.92
C SER A 177 -10.31 18.48 9.98
N LEU A 178 -10.05 17.57 9.05
CA LEU A 178 -10.66 16.23 8.97
C LEU A 178 -9.66 15.09 9.09
N LEU A 179 -8.37 15.35 8.89
CA LEU A 179 -7.29 14.39 9.04
C LEU A 179 -6.00 15.11 9.41
N SER A 180 -5.50 14.89 10.63
CA SER A 180 -4.23 15.44 11.09
C SER A 180 -3.09 14.56 10.63
N ALA A 181 -2.25 15.07 9.73
CA ALA A 181 -1.09 14.33 9.27
C ALA A 181 -0.03 15.30 8.73
N PRO A 182 1.26 14.91 8.76
CA PRO A 182 2.29 15.60 7.99
C PRO A 182 1.82 15.79 6.54
N ARG A 183 1.99 17.02 6.04
CA ARG A 183 1.72 17.37 4.64
C ARG A 183 3.02 17.65 3.93
N GLY A 184 3.07 17.35 2.65
CA GLY A 184 4.27 17.56 1.86
C GLY A 184 4.26 16.76 0.58
N HIS A 185 5.15 17.15 -0.32
CA HIS A 185 5.47 16.35 -1.48
C HIS A 185 6.48 15.27 -1.08
N TYR A 186 6.11 14.00 -1.29
CA TYR A 186 6.98 12.86 -0.99
C TYR A 186 7.44 12.23 -2.29
N GLU A 187 8.70 12.43 -2.64
CA GLU A 187 9.32 11.88 -3.85
C GLU A 187 9.53 10.37 -3.76
N ASN A 188 9.74 9.84 -2.55
CA ASN A 188 10.06 8.44 -2.34
C ASN A 188 9.67 7.91 -0.96
N ALA A 189 9.77 6.59 -0.79
CA ALA A 189 9.36 5.87 0.41
C ALA A 189 10.15 6.26 1.67
N SER A 190 11.39 6.74 1.52
CA SER A 190 12.20 7.20 2.66
C SER A 190 11.65 8.50 3.25
N GLN A 191 11.26 9.45 2.40
CA GLN A 191 10.64 10.71 2.83
C GLN A 191 9.28 10.46 3.49
N LEU A 192 8.48 9.55 2.93
CA LEU A 192 7.23 9.13 3.58
C LEU A 192 7.50 8.51 4.96
N ALA A 193 8.51 7.65 5.08
CA ALA A 193 8.87 7.01 6.34
C ALA A 193 9.32 8.03 7.41
N GLU A 194 10.13 9.00 6.99
CA GLU A 194 10.59 10.11 7.83
C GLU A 194 9.40 10.94 8.33
N ALA A 195 8.53 11.38 7.42
CA ALA A 195 7.32 12.11 7.78
C ALA A 195 6.42 11.29 8.71
N ALA A 196 6.30 9.99 8.47
CA ALA A 196 5.51 9.09 9.32
C ALA A 196 6.15 8.81 10.68
N GLY A 197 7.42 9.15 10.90
CA GLY A 197 8.17 8.78 12.11
C GLY A 197 8.30 7.27 12.26
N VAL A 198 8.58 6.55 11.16
CA VAL A 198 8.78 5.10 11.13
C VAL A 198 10.12 4.75 10.46
N SER A 199 10.52 3.48 10.55
CA SER A 199 11.75 3.04 9.89
C SER A 199 11.64 3.15 8.37
N THR A 200 12.75 3.51 7.71
CA THR A 200 12.86 3.53 6.25
C THR A 200 12.46 2.19 5.63
N MET A 201 12.79 1.07 6.28
CA MET A 201 12.38 -0.27 5.84
C MET A 201 10.88 -0.49 5.86
N SER A 202 10.16 0.09 6.83
CA SER A 202 8.69 0.06 6.87
C SER A 202 8.10 0.82 5.69
N GLY A 203 8.62 2.02 5.40
CA GLY A 203 8.22 2.83 4.24
C GLY A 203 8.46 2.11 2.92
N PHE A 204 9.67 1.56 2.70
CA PHE A 204 9.97 0.78 1.49
C PHE A 204 9.07 -0.43 1.31
N ARG A 205 8.78 -1.15 2.39
CA ARG A 205 7.89 -2.32 2.36
C ARG A 205 6.48 -1.93 1.92
N LEU A 206 5.92 -0.86 2.50
CA LEU A 206 4.61 -0.36 2.11
C LEU A 206 4.60 0.14 0.66
N GLY A 207 5.57 0.98 0.28
CA GLY A 207 5.66 1.52 -1.08
C GLY A 207 5.73 0.40 -2.12
N ARG A 208 6.56 -0.62 -1.88
CA ARG A 208 6.63 -1.81 -2.72
C ARG A 208 5.29 -2.55 -2.81
N GLN A 209 4.61 -2.77 -1.69
CA GLN A 209 3.31 -3.45 -1.70
C GLN A 209 2.25 -2.67 -2.49
N LEU A 210 2.16 -1.36 -2.27
CA LEU A 210 1.23 -0.50 -3.01
C LEU A 210 1.56 -0.46 -4.50
N SER A 211 2.84 -0.42 -4.87
CA SER A 211 3.30 -0.46 -6.27
C SER A 211 2.99 -1.81 -6.94
N GLU A 212 3.27 -2.93 -6.24
CA GLU A 212 2.96 -4.29 -6.71
C GLU A 212 1.45 -4.53 -6.88
N GLU A 213 0.60 -3.89 -6.05
CA GLU A 213 -0.87 -3.97 -6.14
C GLU A 213 -1.49 -2.90 -7.07
N GLY A 214 -0.66 -1.99 -7.62
CA GLY A 214 -1.08 -0.95 -8.55
C GLY A 214 -1.91 0.16 -7.90
N PHE A 215 -1.63 0.49 -6.63
CA PHE A 215 -2.21 1.59 -5.86
C PHE A 215 -1.29 2.81 -5.74
N LEU A 216 -0.06 2.72 -6.24
CA LEU A 216 0.93 3.79 -6.15
C LEU A 216 1.49 4.12 -7.52
N GLU A 217 1.44 5.39 -7.88
CA GLU A 217 2.21 5.97 -8.97
C GLU A 217 3.42 6.69 -8.40
N GLU A 218 4.59 6.48 -9.02
CA GLU A 218 5.88 7.06 -8.57
C GLU A 218 6.37 8.16 -9.52
N ARG A 219 5.68 8.41 -10.64
CA ARG A 219 6.08 9.44 -11.61
C ARG A 219 5.72 10.82 -11.07
N GLY A 220 6.73 11.61 -10.73
CA GLY A 220 6.55 12.93 -10.13
C GLY A 220 6.13 12.88 -8.66
N GLY A 221 6.59 11.86 -7.93
CA GLY A 221 6.34 11.67 -6.50
C GLY A 221 5.36 10.54 -6.19
N LEU A 222 5.26 10.18 -4.91
CA LEU A 222 4.38 9.14 -4.39
C LEU A 222 2.93 9.62 -4.41
N ARG A 223 2.13 9.08 -5.33
CA ARG A 223 0.70 9.39 -5.45
C ARG A 223 -0.15 8.13 -5.37
N LEU A 224 -1.17 8.14 -4.51
CA LEU A 224 -2.14 7.06 -4.51
C LEU A 224 -3.03 7.14 -5.74
N VAL A 225 -3.17 6.01 -6.42
CA VAL A 225 -4.07 5.81 -7.56
C VAL A 225 -5.11 4.74 -7.23
N ARG A 226 -6.21 4.71 -7.97
CA ARG A 226 -7.33 3.77 -7.74
C ARG A 226 -7.82 3.82 -6.28
N THR A 227 -7.91 5.04 -5.74
CA THR A 227 -8.21 5.30 -4.33
C THR A 227 -9.55 4.70 -3.90
N GLU A 228 -10.55 4.64 -4.79
CA GLU A 228 -11.83 3.96 -4.52
C GLU A 228 -11.62 2.49 -4.14
N GLU A 229 -10.87 1.76 -4.98
CA GLU A 229 -10.62 0.34 -4.79
C GLU A 229 -9.78 0.11 -3.51
N LEU A 230 -8.80 0.97 -3.24
CA LEU A 230 -8.00 0.91 -2.02
C LEU A 230 -8.88 1.10 -0.76
N LEU A 231 -9.78 2.10 -0.77
CA LEU A 231 -10.70 2.35 0.34
C LEU A 231 -11.67 1.17 0.54
N GLU A 232 -12.20 0.59 -0.53
CA GLU A 232 -13.05 -0.60 -0.44
C GLU A 232 -12.31 -1.81 0.14
N GLN A 233 -11.04 -2.02 -0.23
CA GLN A 233 -10.21 -3.07 0.35
C GLN A 233 -9.91 -2.81 1.83
N TRP A 234 -9.63 -1.57 2.19
CA TRP A 234 -9.42 -1.17 3.58
C TRP A 234 -10.67 -1.42 4.42
N LEU A 235 -11.84 -1.06 3.91
CA LEU A 235 -13.11 -1.33 4.57
C LEU A 235 -13.31 -2.84 4.82
N ARG A 236 -13.02 -3.69 3.84
CA ARG A 236 -13.08 -5.15 4.00
C ARG A 236 -12.07 -5.68 5.03
N ALA A 237 -10.87 -5.12 5.07
CA ALA A 237 -9.85 -5.49 6.05
C ALA A 237 -10.17 -4.99 7.48
N SER A 238 -10.96 -3.91 7.60
CA SER A 238 -11.41 -3.33 8.86
C SER A 238 -12.58 -4.08 9.52
N HIS A 239 -13.12 -5.11 8.87
CA HIS A 239 -14.16 -5.97 9.44
C HIS A 239 -13.58 -6.86 10.55
N TYR A 240 -13.54 -6.35 11.77
CA TYR A 240 -13.26 -7.14 12.97
C TYR A 240 -14.21 -6.76 14.10
N ARG A 241 -14.48 -7.71 14.99
CA ARG A 241 -15.26 -7.43 16.20
C ARG A 241 -14.42 -6.57 17.13
N VAL A 242 -14.84 -5.33 17.34
CA VAL A 242 -14.25 -4.45 18.36
C VAL A 242 -14.95 -4.75 19.68
N GLN A 243 -14.19 -5.01 20.74
CA GLN A 243 -14.75 -5.13 22.07
C GLN A 243 -15.16 -3.74 22.57
N GLU A 244 -16.43 -3.62 22.93
CA GLU A 244 -17.00 -2.42 23.54
C GLU A 244 -17.20 -2.67 25.03
N THR A 245 -16.59 -1.82 25.84
CA THR A 245 -16.76 -1.87 27.29
C THR A 245 -17.73 -0.75 27.68
N PRO A 246 -18.91 -1.06 28.25
CA PRO A 246 -19.83 -0.04 28.69
C PRO A 246 -19.24 0.73 29.87
N ALA A 247 -19.46 2.04 29.90
CA ALA A 247 -19.07 2.93 30.99
C ALA A 247 -20.26 3.82 31.39
N ARG A 248 -20.31 4.21 32.66
CA ARG A 248 -21.32 5.12 33.20
C ARG A 248 -20.70 6.31 33.89
N TRP A 249 -21.47 7.39 33.97
CA TRP A 249 -21.11 8.53 34.79
C TRP A 249 -21.03 8.13 36.26
N ILE A 250 -20.00 8.58 36.96
CA ILE A 250 -19.86 8.42 38.41
C ILE A 250 -20.96 9.25 39.10
N LEU A 251 -21.28 10.43 38.57
CA LEU A 251 -22.32 11.32 39.07
C LEU A 251 -23.42 11.51 38.01
N SER A 252 -24.69 11.27 38.38
CA SER A 252 -25.83 11.16 37.45
C SER A 252 -26.19 12.45 36.68
N GLY A 253 -25.53 13.59 36.95
CA GLY A 253 -25.74 14.89 36.30
C GLY A 253 -24.75 15.25 35.18
N GLU A 254 -23.74 14.42 34.90
CA GLU A 254 -22.59 14.75 34.05
C GLU A 254 -22.78 14.51 32.54
N LYS A 255 -24.02 14.24 32.07
CA LYS A 255 -24.27 13.97 30.64
C LYS A 255 -23.80 15.10 29.71
N ASN A 256 -23.86 16.35 30.15
CA ASN A 256 -23.43 17.52 29.37
C ASN A 256 -21.95 17.88 29.58
N SER A 257 -21.23 17.20 30.48
CA SER A 257 -19.82 17.50 30.79
C SER A 257 -18.82 16.61 30.07
N PHE A 258 -19.25 15.61 29.28
CA PHE A 258 -18.32 14.68 28.62
C PHE A 258 -17.30 15.35 27.70
N TYR A 259 -17.76 16.18 26.74
CA TYR A 259 -16.89 16.87 25.79
C TYR A 259 -15.98 17.89 26.49
N PRO A 260 -16.47 18.72 27.44
CA PRO A 260 -15.61 19.53 28.29
C PRO A 260 -14.57 18.72 29.07
N ALA A 261 -14.94 17.58 29.67
CA ALA A 261 -14.03 16.74 30.43
C ALA A 261 -12.92 16.16 29.55
N LEU A 262 -13.26 15.72 28.34
CA LEU A 262 -12.30 15.22 27.36
C LEU A 262 -11.32 16.32 26.90
N ARG A 263 -11.83 17.54 26.65
CA ARG A 263 -11.00 18.73 26.36
C ARG A 263 -10.03 19.02 27.51
N SER A 264 -10.53 19.04 28.75
CA SER A 264 -9.70 19.30 29.93
C SER A 264 -8.65 18.20 30.16
N TYR A 265 -9.02 16.94 29.93
CA TYR A 265 -8.08 15.82 29.99
C TYR A 265 -6.94 15.99 28.99
N GLU A 266 -7.23 16.27 27.73
CA GLU A 266 -6.19 16.39 26.70
C GLU A 266 -5.28 17.60 26.97
N SER A 267 -5.86 18.72 27.40
CA SER A 267 -5.09 19.92 27.81
C SER A 267 -4.09 19.60 28.93
N ARG A 268 -4.52 18.82 29.94
CA ARG A 268 -3.64 18.36 31.03
C ARG A 268 -2.58 17.37 30.54
N ARG A 269 -2.96 16.45 29.65
CA ARG A 269 -2.04 15.46 29.07
C ARG A 269 -0.91 16.13 28.30
N ILE A 270 -1.23 17.08 27.42
CA ILE A 270 -0.23 17.87 26.67
C ILE A 270 0.67 18.63 27.63
N SER A 271 0.09 19.30 28.63
CA SER A 271 0.86 20.04 29.65
C SER A 271 1.86 19.14 30.40
N ARG A 272 1.45 17.91 30.77
CA ARG A 272 2.34 16.92 31.40
C ARG A 272 3.46 16.48 30.45
N LEU A 273 3.15 16.22 29.18
CA LEU A 273 4.16 15.80 28.18
C LEU A 273 5.23 16.87 27.91
N SER A 274 4.89 18.15 28.08
CA SER A 274 5.82 19.25 27.89
C SER A 274 6.65 19.61 29.13
N ASP A 275 6.31 19.07 30.32
CA ASP A 275 7.04 19.34 31.56
C ASP A 275 8.23 18.36 31.72
N PRO A 276 9.49 18.84 31.65
CA PRO A 276 10.68 18.01 31.81
C PRO A 276 10.81 17.37 33.20
N LYS A 277 10.10 17.92 34.20
CA LYS A 277 10.09 17.43 35.58
C LYS A 277 8.96 16.44 35.86
N SER A 278 8.09 16.17 34.89
CA SER A 278 7.02 15.19 35.05
C SER A 278 7.61 13.77 35.09
N VAL A 279 7.86 13.28 36.30
CA VAL A 279 8.27 11.89 36.55
C VAL A 279 7.01 11.09 36.83
N GLY A 280 6.43 10.50 35.80
CA GLY A 280 5.18 9.74 35.92
C GLY A 280 4.84 8.94 34.66
N ARG A 281 3.86 8.05 34.77
CA ARG A 281 3.35 7.29 33.63
C ARG A 281 2.66 8.25 32.65
N VAL A 282 3.06 8.23 31.39
CA VAL A 282 2.43 9.03 30.32
C VAL A 282 0.94 8.68 30.22
N PRO A 283 0.00 9.64 30.41
CA PRO A 283 -1.43 9.35 30.30
C PRO A 283 -1.80 8.83 28.91
N PRO A 284 -2.76 7.88 28.80
CA PRO A 284 -3.15 7.33 27.51
C PRO A 284 -3.75 8.40 26.59
N ARG A 285 -3.56 8.23 25.27
CA ARG A 285 -4.26 9.02 24.26
C ARG A 285 -5.75 8.68 24.26
N LEU A 286 -6.60 9.71 24.19
CA LEU A 286 -8.05 9.60 24.13
C LEU A 286 -8.59 10.37 22.92
N CYS A 287 -9.61 9.86 22.26
CA CYS A 287 -10.38 10.65 21.29
C CYS A 287 -11.81 10.12 21.14
N LEU A 288 -12.71 10.98 20.66
CA LEU A 288 -14.04 10.54 20.23
C LEU A 288 -13.93 9.64 19.00
N GLY A 289 -14.79 8.63 18.93
CA GLY A 289 -14.94 7.75 17.77
C GLY A 289 -16.37 7.71 17.23
N LEU A 290 -16.54 6.99 16.12
CA LEU A 290 -17.84 6.67 15.52
C LEU A 290 -18.74 7.91 15.33
N PHE A 291 -20.03 7.81 15.70
CA PHE A 291 -21.03 8.84 15.47
C PHE A 291 -20.77 10.12 16.26
N ALA A 292 -20.19 10.03 17.46
CA ALA A 292 -19.82 11.20 18.25
C ALA A 292 -18.71 12.01 17.54
N ALA A 293 -17.71 11.31 16.99
CA ALA A 293 -16.71 11.95 16.15
C ALA A 293 -17.32 12.54 14.86
N ALA A 294 -18.19 11.78 14.17
CA ALA A 294 -18.88 12.29 12.99
C ALA A 294 -19.65 13.58 13.26
N GLU A 295 -20.30 13.69 14.42
CA GLU A 295 -21.00 14.89 14.86
C GLU A 295 -20.06 16.08 15.07
N VAL A 296 -18.98 15.89 15.83
CA VAL A 296 -17.98 16.94 16.10
C VAL A 296 -17.28 17.41 14.83
N LEU A 297 -17.07 16.51 13.86
CA LEU A 297 -16.51 16.86 12.55
C LEU A 297 -17.50 17.58 11.63
N GLY A 298 -18.76 17.75 12.04
CA GLY A 298 -19.80 18.47 11.27
C GLY A 298 -20.60 17.59 10.30
N PHE A 299 -20.57 16.27 10.47
CA PHE A 299 -21.25 15.30 9.61
C PHE A 299 -22.36 14.52 10.32
N LYS A 300 -22.98 15.08 11.37
CA LYS A 300 -24.07 14.41 12.09
C LYS A 300 -25.23 14.05 11.15
N PHE A 301 -25.61 12.78 11.14
CA PHE A 301 -26.81 12.28 10.46
C PHE A 301 -27.63 11.32 11.32
N VAL A 302 -26.96 10.54 12.16
CA VAL A 302 -27.61 9.62 13.11
C VAL A 302 -27.71 10.27 14.49
N HIS A 303 -28.86 10.10 15.15
CA HIS A 303 -29.18 10.67 16.46
C HIS A 303 -29.45 9.57 17.50
N GLY A 304 -29.30 9.90 18.78
CA GLY A 304 -29.73 9.05 19.90
C GLY A 304 -28.83 7.85 20.20
N ILE A 305 -27.62 7.78 19.62
CA ILE A 305 -26.63 6.75 19.93
C ILE A 305 -25.68 7.28 21.00
N GLN A 306 -25.36 6.43 21.98
CA GLN A 306 -24.34 6.73 23.00
C GLN A 306 -22.98 7.05 22.36
N PRO A 307 -22.26 8.04 22.88
CA PRO A 307 -20.95 8.37 22.37
C PRO A 307 -19.97 7.22 22.57
N HIS A 308 -19.00 7.15 21.67
CA HIS A 308 -17.91 6.19 21.71
C HIS A 308 -16.59 6.91 22.00
N LEU A 309 -15.84 6.39 22.96
CA LEU A 309 -14.54 6.88 23.36
C LEU A 309 -13.47 5.86 22.96
N TYR A 310 -12.53 6.27 22.12
CA TYR A 310 -11.29 5.54 21.96
C TYR A 310 -10.32 5.87 23.08
N ILE A 311 -9.74 4.83 23.67
CA ILE A 311 -8.68 4.91 24.67
C ILE A 311 -7.53 4.00 24.26
N GLU A 312 -6.31 4.50 24.28
CA GLU A 312 -5.11 3.76 23.86
C GLU A 312 -4.91 2.46 24.64
N ARG A 313 -5.24 2.48 25.93
CA ARG A 313 -5.21 1.32 26.83
C ARG A 313 -6.12 1.61 28.02
N ILE A 314 -6.83 0.61 28.51
CA ILE A 314 -7.71 0.79 29.67
C ILE A 314 -6.90 1.33 30.86
N ASP A 315 -7.34 2.46 31.38
CA ASP A 315 -6.70 3.18 32.47
C ASP A 315 -7.80 3.79 33.36
N GLN A 316 -7.92 3.29 34.59
CA GLN A 316 -8.99 3.68 35.50
C GLN A 316 -8.86 5.15 35.94
N GLU A 317 -7.65 5.67 36.06
CA GLU A 317 -7.42 7.06 36.46
C GLU A 317 -7.87 8.00 35.34
N ALA A 318 -7.49 7.71 34.09
CA ALA A 318 -7.95 8.47 32.93
C ALA A 318 -9.49 8.46 32.81
N LEU A 319 -10.14 7.32 33.06
CA LEU A 319 -11.59 7.23 33.04
C LEU A 319 -12.23 8.02 34.19
N ARG A 320 -11.68 7.96 35.40
CA ARG A 320 -12.16 8.75 36.54
C ARG A 320 -11.99 10.25 36.31
N GLU A 321 -10.90 10.69 35.68
CA GLU A 321 -10.70 12.09 35.27
C GLU A 321 -11.79 12.58 34.28
N LEU A 322 -12.41 11.66 33.53
CA LEU A 322 -13.55 11.93 32.66
C LEU A 322 -14.90 11.80 33.36
N GLY A 323 -14.94 11.48 34.66
CA GLY A 323 -16.16 11.19 35.39
C GLY A 323 -16.77 9.83 35.06
N LEU A 324 -16.00 8.90 34.49
CA LEU A 324 -16.47 7.60 34.03
C LEU A 324 -16.02 6.44 34.93
N SER A 325 -16.89 5.45 35.09
CA SER A 325 -16.59 4.16 35.73
C SER A 325 -17.05 2.99 34.86
N LEU A 326 -16.22 1.94 34.81
CA LEU A 326 -16.55 0.67 34.16
C LEU A 326 -17.33 -0.27 35.10
N GLU A 327 -17.13 -0.12 36.42
CA GLU A 327 -17.64 -1.05 37.44
C GLU A 327 -19.16 -0.88 37.66
N THR A 328 -19.68 0.32 37.45
CA THR A 328 -21.10 0.65 37.62
C THR A 328 -21.94 0.41 36.37
N ALA A 329 -21.35 -0.12 35.29
CA ALA A 329 -21.97 -0.10 33.98
C ALA A 329 -23.11 -1.12 33.78
N GLY A 330 -23.15 -2.23 34.54
CA GLY A 330 -24.25 -3.20 34.47
C GLY A 330 -24.70 -3.53 33.03
N ARG A 331 -25.98 -3.28 32.70
CA ARG A 331 -26.56 -3.42 31.34
C ARG A 331 -26.85 -2.09 30.62
N GLU A 332 -26.59 -0.94 31.24
CA GLU A 332 -26.90 0.38 30.67
C GLU A 332 -25.63 1.22 30.53
N ALA A 333 -25.24 1.55 29.30
CA ALA A 333 -24.08 2.39 29.03
C ALA A 333 -24.49 3.86 28.83
N ASP A 334 -23.74 4.77 29.44
CA ASP A 334 -23.76 6.19 29.06
C ASP A 334 -22.76 6.48 27.94
N VAL A 335 -21.61 5.78 27.94
CA VAL A 335 -20.54 5.86 26.95
C VAL A 335 -20.02 4.46 26.67
N PHE A 336 -19.65 4.16 25.42
CA PHE A 336 -18.94 2.93 25.08
C PHE A 336 -17.44 3.21 24.90
N VAL A 337 -16.62 2.53 25.68
CA VAL A 337 -15.15 2.65 25.64
C VAL A 337 -14.58 1.55 24.75
N ARG A 338 -13.68 1.92 23.84
CA ARG A 338 -13.01 1.01 22.90
C ARG A 338 -11.50 1.18 22.95
N VAL A 339 -10.77 0.07 22.99
CA VAL A 339 -9.34 0.06 22.67
C VAL A 339 -9.18 -0.26 21.18
N PRO A 340 -8.62 0.64 20.36
CA PRO A 340 -8.49 0.38 18.94
C PRO A 340 -7.44 -0.71 18.68
N LYS A 341 -7.68 -1.56 17.67
CA LYS A 341 -6.71 -2.56 17.22
C LYS A 341 -5.43 -1.93 16.64
N TYR A 342 -5.58 -0.75 16.05
CA TYR A 342 -4.55 -0.01 15.34
C TYR A 342 -4.39 1.39 15.97
N PRO A 343 -3.80 1.49 17.17
CA PRO A 343 -3.73 2.74 17.92
C PRO A 343 -2.93 3.82 17.20
N GLU A 344 -1.83 3.50 16.51
CA GLU A 344 -1.04 4.52 15.82
C GLU A 344 -1.82 5.14 14.66
N ALA A 345 -2.56 4.33 13.90
CA ALA A 345 -3.43 4.81 12.83
C ALA A 345 -4.56 5.70 13.34
N VAL A 346 -5.10 5.44 14.54
CA VAL A 346 -6.19 6.25 15.13
C VAL A 346 -5.64 7.55 15.73
N PHE A 347 -4.70 7.45 16.66
CA PHE A 347 -4.35 8.59 17.49
C PHE A 347 -3.36 9.55 16.84
N ARG A 348 -2.49 9.11 15.91
CA ARG A 348 -1.63 10.04 15.16
C ARG A 348 -2.44 10.89 14.17
N ALA A 349 -3.51 10.30 13.65
CA ALA A 349 -4.39 10.93 12.68
C ALA A 349 -5.47 11.83 13.31
N ALA A 350 -5.73 11.66 14.61
CA ALA A 350 -6.77 12.36 15.33
C ALA A 350 -6.65 13.88 15.16
N VAL A 351 -7.79 14.53 14.97
CA VAL A 351 -7.91 15.97 14.84
C VAL A 351 -8.45 16.57 16.12
N GLU A 352 -8.09 17.81 16.39
CA GLU A 352 -8.69 18.59 17.45
C GLU A 352 -9.79 19.48 16.87
N ARG A 353 -10.98 19.43 17.46
CA ARG A 353 -12.11 20.31 17.12
C ARG A 353 -12.60 20.98 18.38
N ASP A 354 -12.42 22.30 18.44
CA ASP A 354 -12.69 23.09 19.64
C ASP A 354 -12.06 22.43 20.88
N GLY A 355 -10.77 22.10 20.88
CA GLY A 355 -10.11 21.45 22.01
C GLY A 355 -10.51 20.00 22.29
N VAL A 356 -11.45 19.41 21.53
CA VAL A 356 -11.89 18.02 21.72
C VAL A 356 -11.14 17.09 20.78
N PRO A 357 -10.31 16.16 21.28
CA PRO A 357 -9.62 15.19 20.43
C PRO A 357 -10.65 14.23 19.81
N THR A 358 -10.58 14.09 18.49
CA THR A 358 -11.57 13.40 17.68
C THR A 358 -10.87 12.54 16.63
N SER A 359 -11.27 11.27 16.46
CA SER A 359 -10.73 10.41 15.42
C SER A 359 -10.93 11.04 14.03
N ASP A 360 -9.97 10.86 13.12
CA ASP A 360 -10.07 11.41 11.77
C ASP A 360 -11.22 10.83 10.95
N ILE A 361 -11.56 11.53 9.87
CA ILE A 361 -12.72 11.21 9.04
C ILE A 361 -12.64 9.83 8.36
N LEU A 362 -11.43 9.31 8.07
CA LEU A 362 -11.28 7.96 7.50
C LEU A 362 -11.58 6.91 8.57
N GLN A 363 -11.08 7.10 9.80
CA GLN A 363 -11.41 6.22 10.91
C GLN A 363 -12.91 6.20 11.18
N VAL A 364 -13.53 7.39 11.25
CA VAL A 364 -14.98 7.52 11.43
C VAL A 364 -15.74 6.75 10.35
N TRP A 365 -15.33 6.89 9.09
CA TRP A 365 -15.96 6.16 7.98
C TRP A 365 -15.82 4.65 8.11
N LEU A 366 -14.63 4.13 8.44
CA LEU A 366 -14.41 2.70 8.65
C LEU A 366 -15.31 2.16 9.77
N ASP A 367 -15.40 2.88 10.90
CA ASP A 367 -16.14 2.41 12.06
C ASP A 367 -17.65 2.42 11.81
N VAL A 368 -18.20 3.51 11.26
CA VAL A 368 -19.65 3.61 11.01
C VAL A 368 -20.10 2.72 9.86
N SER A 369 -19.23 2.43 8.89
CA SER A 369 -19.55 1.51 7.80
C SER A 369 -19.81 0.08 8.29
N ASN A 370 -19.15 -0.32 9.37
CA ASN A 370 -19.28 -1.64 9.98
C ASN A 370 -20.29 -1.67 11.14
N HIS A 371 -20.91 -0.53 11.48
CA HIS A 371 -21.82 -0.43 12.61
C HIS A 371 -23.26 -0.85 12.26
N PRO A 372 -23.91 -1.73 13.05
CA PRO A 372 -25.23 -2.27 12.74
C PRO A 372 -26.35 -1.21 12.76
N ALA A 373 -26.26 -0.19 13.62
CA ALA A 373 -27.30 0.83 13.78
C ALA A 373 -27.21 1.95 12.72
N ARG A 374 -27.92 1.82 11.59
CA ARG A 374 -27.97 2.80 10.47
C ARG A 374 -26.60 3.32 10.00
N GLY A 375 -25.52 2.59 10.32
CA GLY A 375 -24.14 2.99 10.04
C GLY A 375 -23.86 3.19 8.56
N LYS A 376 -24.49 2.37 7.71
CA LYS A 376 -24.46 2.50 6.25
C LYS A 376 -24.94 3.86 5.74
N ALA A 377 -25.95 4.46 6.38
CA ALA A 377 -26.44 5.78 5.98
C ALA A 377 -25.44 6.89 6.30
N GLN A 378 -24.84 6.84 7.51
CA GLN A 378 -23.75 7.74 7.92
C GLN A 378 -22.52 7.58 7.01
N ALA A 379 -22.10 6.35 6.71
CA ALA A 379 -20.98 6.04 5.83
C ALA A 379 -21.21 6.58 4.40
N ASN A 380 -22.42 6.41 3.86
CA ASN A 380 -22.78 6.93 2.54
C ASN A 380 -22.74 8.46 2.49
N LEU A 381 -23.15 9.15 3.56
CA LEU A 381 -23.02 10.61 3.66
C LEU A 381 -21.55 11.04 3.60
N LEU A 382 -20.68 10.37 4.36
CA LEU A 382 -19.24 10.64 4.37
C LEU A 382 -18.61 10.40 2.99
N ARG A 383 -18.95 9.28 2.33
CA ARG A 383 -18.50 8.99 0.96
C ARG A 383 -18.88 10.09 -0.02
N LYS A 384 -20.12 10.57 0.04
CA LYS A 384 -20.62 11.62 -0.85
C LYS A 384 -20.06 13.02 -0.58
N ARG A 385 -19.81 13.38 0.68
CA ARG A 385 -19.42 14.75 1.06
C ARG A 385 -17.92 14.95 1.25
N VAL A 386 -17.18 13.88 1.55
CA VAL A 386 -15.75 13.95 1.86
C VAL A 386 -14.95 13.22 0.79
N PHE A 387 -15.27 11.96 0.53
CA PHE A 387 -14.41 11.14 -0.33
C PHE A 387 -14.60 11.40 -1.81
N SER A 388 -15.74 11.91 -2.29
CA SER A 388 -15.89 12.31 -3.69
C SER A 388 -14.78 13.26 -4.16
N GLN A 389 -14.38 14.22 -3.32
CA GLN A 389 -13.30 15.16 -3.61
C GLN A 389 -11.91 14.51 -3.67
N VAL A 390 -11.72 13.43 -2.91
CA VAL A 390 -10.48 12.62 -2.91
C VAL A 390 -10.43 11.73 -4.15
N LEU A 391 -11.58 11.21 -4.58
CA LEU A 391 -11.75 10.31 -5.71
C LEU A 391 -11.63 11.05 -7.05
N ASP A 392 -12.19 12.27 -7.14
CA ASP A 392 -12.15 13.07 -8.37
C ASP A 392 -10.74 13.58 -8.70
N LYS A 393 -9.90 13.86 -7.69
CA LYS A 393 -8.49 14.24 -7.87
C LYS A 393 -7.56 13.09 -8.27
N ALA A 394 -8.01 11.84 -8.19
CA ALA A 394 -7.24 10.70 -8.68
C ALA A 394 -7.29 10.56 -10.21
N HIS A 395 -8.26 11.22 -10.86
CA HIS A 395 -8.51 11.22 -12.31
C HIS A 395 -8.02 12.48 -13.03
N ALA A 396 -7.51 13.48 -12.30
CA ALA A 396 -6.81 14.64 -12.83
C ALA A 396 -5.29 14.43 -12.64
#